data_AF-A0A815B5X2-F1
#
_entry.id   AF-A0A815B5X2-F1
#
_cell.length_a   1.000
_cell.length_b   1.000
_cell.length_c   1.000
_cell.angle_alpha   90.00
_cell.angle_beta   90.00
_cell.angle_gamma   90.00
#
_symmetry.space_group_name_H-M   'P 1'
#
loop_
_entity.id
_entity.type
_entity.pdbx_description
1 polymer ?
#
loop_
_entity_poly.entity_id
_entity_poly.type
_entity_poly.pdbx_seq_one_letter_code
_entity_poly.pdbx_strand_id
1 'polypeptide(L)'
;VVFGILAYRNIRQIAYRTVPIVRRELDTQLTTMIFIQVLINFLTNVPSVTMSVILNATTYINNAAVLEILQFINTITLMIFYTYFGSSFYIYMCVSERFRRQFVYVMTKIYFKRWQQQLAVNNQVVPT
;
A
#
# COMPACT_ATOMS: atom_id res chain seq x y z
N VAL A 1 -8.21 -5.28 12.79
CA VAL A 1 -9.35 -6.21 12.70
C VAL A 1 -10.69 -5.52 12.95
N VAL A 2 -10.91 -4.90 14.12
CA VAL A 2 -12.17 -4.18 14.44
C VAL A 2 -12.54 -3.13 13.40
N PHE A 3 -11.57 -2.29 12.99
CA PHE A 3 -11.78 -1.29 11.93
C PHE A 3 -12.17 -1.89 10.58
N GLY A 4 -11.67 -3.09 10.22
CA GLY A 4 -12.08 -3.77 8.99
C GLY A 4 -13.51 -4.27 9.03
N ILE A 5 -13.95 -4.79 10.20
CA ILE A 5 -15.34 -5.21 10.42
C ILE A 5 -16.27 -4.00 10.36
N LEU A 6 -15.87 -2.88 10.96
CA LEU A 6 -16.62 -1.62 10.88
C LEU A 6 -16.67 -1.09 9.45
N ALA A 7 -15.58 -1.14 8.69
CA ALA A 7 -15.54 -0.77 7.27
C ALA A 7 -16.48 -1.65 6.43
N TYR A 8 -16.47 -2.97 6.64
CA TYR A 8 -17.37 -3.90 5.96
C TYR A 8 -18.85 -3.61 6.25
N ARG A 9 -19.18 -3.34 7.52
CA ARG A 9 -20.54 -2.93 7.92
C ARG A 9 -20.93 -1.59 7.30
N ASN A 10 -19.99 -0.64 7.22
CA ASN A 10 -20.21 0.67 6.63
C ASN A 10 -20.51 0.58 5.12
N ILE A 11 -19.74 -0.22 4.37
CA ILE A 11 -19.97 -0.51 2.94
C ILE A 11 -21.39 -1.08 2.73
N ARG A 12 -21.80 -2.08 3.53
CA ARG A 12 -23.14 -2.66 3.42
C ARG A 12 -24.24 -1.65 3.73
N GLN A 13 -24.06 -0.76 4.72
CA GLN A 13 -25.09 0.22 5.11
C GLN A 13 -25.20 1.41 4.16
N ILE A 14 -24.11 1.85 3.53
CA ILE A 14 -24.12 2.94 2.52
C ILE A 14 -25.02 2.55 1.33
N ALA A 15 -25.06 1.27 0.98
CA ALA A 15 -25.88 0.79 -0.13
C ALA A 15 -27.39 1.04 0.07
N TYR A 16 -27.85 1.05 1.32
CA TYR A 16 -29.27 1.18 1.70
C TYR A 16 -29.73 2.61 2.01
N ARG A 17 -28.83 3.60 2.10
CA ARG A 17 -29.22 5.00 2.33
C ARG A 17 -29.35 5.78 1.01
N THR A 18 -30.40 6.60 0.93
CA THR A 18 -30.63 7.61 -0.13
C THR A 18 -29.70 8.81 0.07
N VAL A 19 -28.39 8.59 -0.01
CA VAL A 19 -27.38 9.65 -0.02
C VAL A 19 -27.19 10.12 -1.47
N PRO A 20 -27.05 11.44 -1.73
CA PRO A 20 -26.74 11.94 -3.07
C PRO A 20 -25.53 11.22 -3.67
N ILE A 21 -25.64 10.86 -4.95
CA ILE A 21 -24.74 9.94 -5.67
C ILE A 21 -23.26 10.30 -5.50
N VAL A 22 -22.92 11.60 -5.56
CA VAL A 22 -21.54 12.09 -5.45
C VAL A 22 -20.92 11.85 -4.07
N ARG A 23 -21.67 12.01 -2.98
CA ARG A 23 -21.18 11.72 -1.61
C ARG A 23 -21.03 10.23 -1.38
N ARG A 24 -21.96 9.44 -1.93
CA ARG A 24 -21.94 7.97 -1.81
C ARG A 24 -20.70 7.37 -2.46
N GLU A 25 -20.27 7.87 -3.62
CA GLU A 25 -19.10 7.36 -4.32
C GLU A 25 -17.80 7.63 -3.53
N LEU A 26 -17.65 8.83 -2.98
CA LEU A 26 -16.49 9.20 -2.17
C LEU A 26 -16.37 8.32 -0.91
N ASP A 27 -17.47 8.13 -0.19
CA ASP A 27 -17.49 7.27 1.01
C ASP A 27 -17.24 5.80 0.68
N THR A 28 -17.75 5.32 -0.46
CA THR A 28 -17.51 3.95 -0.94
C THR A 28 -16.05 3.74 -1.31
N GLN A 29 -15.41 4.71 -1.99
CA GLN A 29 -13.99 4.66 -2.32
C GLN A 29 -13.12 4.62 -1.04
N LEU A 30 -13.41 5.49 -0.07
CA LEU A 30 -12.66 5.54 1.20
C LEU A 30 -12.79 4.23 1.99
N THR A 31 -14.01 3.70 2.10
CA THR A 31 -14.26 2.45 2.84
C THR A 31 -13.66 1.23 2.14
N THR A 32 -13.74 1.16 0.80
CA THR A 32 -13.09 0.12 0.00
C THR A 32 -11.58 0.14 0.18
N MET A 33 -10.99 1.33 0.19
CA MET A 33 -9.56 1.50 0.44
C MET A 33 -9.14 0.97 1.82
N ILE A 34 -9.84 1.38 2.89
CA ILE A 34 -9.53 0.91 4.25
C ILE A 34 -9.72 -0.60 4.35
N PHE A 35 -10.76 -1.14 3.70
CA PHE A 35 -11.02 -2.58 3.68
C PHE A 35 -9.87 -3.37 3.05
N ILE A 36 -9.39 -2.95 1.87
CA ILE A 36 -8.23 -3.58 1.20
C ILE A 36 -6.99 -3.47 2.09
N GLN A 37 -6.75 -2.33 2.72
CA GLN A 37 -5.59 -2.14 3.59
C GLN A 37 -5.62 -3.05 4.83
N VAL A 38 -6.80 -3.28 5.42
CA VAL A 38 -6.96 -4.24 6.52
C VAL A 38 -6.74 -5.67 6.05
N LEU A 39 -7.20 -6.01 4.84
CA LEU A 39 -7.02 -7.34 4.26
C LEU A 39 -5.54 -7.64 3.98
N ILE A 40 -4.81 -6.70 3.37
CA ILE A 40 -3.36 -6.83 3.15
C ILE A 40 -2.61 -6.90 4.48
N ASN A 41 -2.97 -6.07 5.47
CA ASN A 41 -2.38 -6.15 6.80
C ASN A 41 -2.55 -7.56 7.38
N PHE A 42 -3.77 -8.12 7.34
CA PHE A 42 -4.02 -9.46 7.85
C PHE A 42 -3.20 -10.54 7.12
N LEU A 43 -3.18 -10.51 5.78
CA LEU A 43 -2.45 -11.48 4.97
C LEU A 43 -0.92 -11.42 5.15
N THR A 44 -0.38 -10.26 5.52
CA THR A 44 1.07 -10.07 5.69
C THR A 44 1.52 -10.25 7.14
N ASN A 45 0.75 -9.78 8.13
CA ASN A 45 1.10 -9.91 9.54
C ASN A 45 0.94 -11.34 10.06
N VAL A 46 -0.14 -12.05 9.68
CA VAL A 46 -0.42 -13.38 10.24
C VAL A 46 0.72 -14.38 9.93
N PRO A 47 1.20 -14.50 8.68
CA PRO A 47 2.34 -15.37 8.39
C PRO A 47 3.62 -14.95 9.12
N SER A 48 3.89 -13.65 9.20
CA SER A 48 5.09 -13.11 9.86
C SER A 48 5.13 -13.41 11.35
N VAL A 49 4.01 -13.19 12.05
CA VAL A 49 3.88 -13.50 13.48
C VAL A 49 3.97 -15.00 13.70
N THR A 50 3.30 -15.81 12.87
CA THR A 50 3.32 -17.27 12.97
C THR A 50 4.74 -17.83 12.82
N MET A 51 5.49 -17.38 11.81
CA MET A 51 6.88 -17.80 11.60
C MET A 51 7.80 -17.33 12.72
N SER A 52 7.61 -16.12 13.25
CA SER A 52 8.39 -15.62 14.39
C SER A 52 8.18 -16.46 15.65
N VAL A 53 6.94 -16.90 15.91
CA VAL A 53 6.62 -17.80 17.03
C VAL A 53 7.26 -19.18 16.83
N ILE A 54 7.14 -19.75 15.61
CA ILE A 54 7.77 -21.04 15.28
C ILE A 54 9.28 -20.97 15.46
N LEU A 55 9.93 -19.92 14.96
CA LEU A 55 11.38 -19.79 15.02
C LEU A 55 11.87 -19.67 16.48
N ASN A 56 11.18 -18.89 17.31
CA ASN A 56 11.48 -18.81 18.74
C ASN A 56 11.27 -20.14 19.48
N ALA A 57 10.21 -20.89 19.16
CA ALA A 57 9.92 -22.19 19.76
C ALA A 57 10.93 -23.28 19.33
N THR A 58 11.50 -23.16 18.12
CA THR A 58 12.41 -24.16 17.53
C THR A 58 13.88 -23.88 17.80
N THR A 59 14.23 -22.80 18.52
CA THR A 59 15.62 -22.44 18.89
C THR A 59 16.37 -23.55 19.64
N TYR A 60 15.65 -24.49 20.29
CA TYR A 60 16.23 -25.62 21.03
C TYR A 60 16.35 -26.91 20.22
N ILE A 61 16.02 -26.90 18.92
CA ILE A 61 16.11 -28.08 18.05
C ILE A 61 17.55 -28.22 17.53
N ASN A 62 18.22 -29.31 17.87
CA ASN A 62 19.62 -29.61 17.48
C ASN A 62 19.81 -30.01 16.00
N ASN A 63 18.80 -29.85 15.14
CA ASN A 63 18.88 -30.20 13.73
C ASN A 63 19.13 -28.95 12.89
N ALA A 64 20.39 -28.76 12.48
CA ALA A 64 20.84 -27.60 11.71
C ALA A 64 20.09 -27.45 10.37
N ALA A 65 19.80 -28.56 9.67
CA ALA A 65 19.12 -28.50 8.37
C ALA A 65 17.68 -27.96 8.48
N VAL A 66 16.99 -28.28 9.58
CA VAL A 66 15.62 -27.78 9.83
C VAL A 66 15.64 -26.29 10.18
N LEU A 67 16.65 -25.86 10.95
CA LEU A 67 16.80 -24.45 11.32
C LEU A 67 17.07 -23.57 10.10
N GLU A 68 17.92 -24.01 9.17
CA GLU A 68 18.23 -23.26 7.94
C GLU A 68 17.00 -23.09 7.05
N ILE A 69 16.19 -24.14 6.88
CA ILE A 69 14.93 -24.08 6.12
C ILE A 69 13.95 -23.09 6.78
N LEU A 70 13.81 -23.12 8.10
CA LEU A 70 12.92 -22.20 8.84
C LEU A 70 13.38 -20.74 8.72
N GLN A 71 14.69 -20.49 8.77
CA GLN A 71 15.25 -19.15 8.57
C GLN A 71 15.02 -18.64 7.14
N PHE A 72 15.12 -19.52 6.13
CA PHE A 72 14.82 -19.18 4.74
C PHE A 72 13.34 -18.78 4.56
N ILE A 73 12.42 -19.58 5.10
CA ILE A 73 10.98 -19.28 5.05
C ILE A 73 10.68 -17.98 5.81
N ASN A 74 11.32 -17.75 6.96
CA ASN A 74 11.17 -16.51 7.72
C ASN A 74 11.63 -15.28 6.91
N THR A 75 12.73 -15.42 6.16
CA THR A 75 13.26 -14.35 5.29
C THR A 75 12.26 -14.01 4.18
N ILE A 76 11.68 -15.01 3.51
CA ILE A 76 10.64 -14.79 2.49
C ILE A 76 9.42 -14.10 3.12
N THR A 77 9.01 -14.56 4.31
CA THR A 77 7.86 -14.00 5.01
C THR A 77 8.10 -12.54 5.42
N LEU A 78 9.32 -12.19 5.84
CA LEU A 78 9.72 -10.82 6.12
C LEU A 78 9.74 -9.95 4.87
N MET A 79 10.19 -10.46 3.72
CA MET A 79 10.11 -9.72 2.46
C MET A 79 8.66 -9.39 2.10
N ILE A 80 7.75 -10.36 2.26
CA ILE A 80 6.31 -10.14 2.07
C ILE A 80 5.78 -9.12 3.08
N PHE A 81 6.17 -9.20 4.34
CA PHE A 81 5.79 -8.22 5.35
C PHE A 81 6.25 -6.79 4.99
N TYR A 82 7.47 -6.60 4.47
CA TYR A 82 7.94 -5.28 4.08
C TYR A 82 7.15 -4.65 2.93
N THR A 83 6.54 -5.45 2.05
CA THR A 83 5.65 -4.91 1.00
C THR A 83 4.45 -4.17 1.58
N TYR A 84 4.04 -4.48 2.82
CA TYR A 84 2.96 -3.79 3.52
C TYR A 84 3.21 -2.28 3.64
N PHE A 85 4.46 -1.84 3.87
CA PHE A 85 4.79 -0.41 4.01
C PHE A 85 4.51 0.38 2.72
N GLY A 86 4.66 -0.24 1.54
CA GLY A 86 4.32 0.38 0.26
C GLY A 86 2.85 0.23 -0.14
N SER A 87 2.12 -0.70 0.49
CA SER A 87 0.78 -1.09 0.05
C SER A 87 -0.22 0.07 -0.01
N SER A 88 -0.17 1.00 0.96
CA SER A 88 -1.06 2.17 0.97
C SER A 88 -0.95 2.99 -0.32
N PHE A 89 0.27 3.25 -0.79
CA PHE A 89 0.49 4.01 -2.01
C PHE A 89 -0.11 3.30 -3.24
N TYR A 90 0.13 2.00 -3.37
CA TYR A 90 -0.43 1.20 -4.47
C TYR A 90 -1.97 1.14 -4.41
N ILE A 91 -2.55 1.01 -3.22
CA ILE A 91 -4.01 1.05 -3.05
C ILE A 91 -4.56 2.41 -3.50
N TYR A 92 -3.96 3.53 -3.06
CA TYR A 92 -4.38 4.87 -3.48
C TYR A 92 -4.32 5.04 -5.01
N MET A 93 -3.27 4.52 -5.66
CA MET A 93 -3.11 4.58 -7.11
C MET A 93 -4.15 3.77 -7.89
N CYS A 94 -4.52 2.59 -7.38
CA CYS A 94 -5.47 1.69 -8.05
C CYS A 94 -6.93 2.05 -7.81
N VAL A 95 -7.28 2.47 -6.58
CA VAL A 95 -8.68 2.65 -6.16
C VAL A 95 -9.17 4.09 -6.38
N SER A 96 -8.33 5.09 -6.15
CA SER A 96 -8.78 6.49 -6.22
C SER A 96 -8.43 7.13 -7.55
N GLU A 97 -9.45 7.30 -8.42
CA GLU A 97 -9.26 8.01 -9.69
C GLU A 97 -8.83 9.46 -9.51
N ARG A 98 -9.35 10.12 -8.46
CA ARG A 98 -9.03 11.52 -8.16
C ARG A 98 -7.55 11.66 -7.78
N PHE A 99 -7.06 10.77 -6.92
CA PHE A 99 -5.65 10.72 -6.55
C PHE A 99 -4.77 10.47 -7.78
N ARG A 100 -5.12 9.49 -8.61
CA ARG A 100 -4.39 9.18 -9.86
C ARG A 100 -4.31 10.39 -10.79
N ARG A 101 -5.42 11.09 -11.02
CA ARG A 101 -5.46 12.30 -11.87
C ARG A 101 -4.60 13.44 -11.27
N GLN A 102 -4.71 13.70 -9.97
CA GLN A 102 -3.90 14.71 -9.28
C GLN A 102 -2.42 14.38 -9.31
N PHE A 103 -2.08 13.11 -9.10
CA PHE A 103 -0.70 12.62 -9.13
C PHE A 103 -0.07 12.81 -10.52
N VAL A 104 -0.77 12.39 -11.59
CA VAL A 104 -0.32 12.61 -12.96
C VAL A 104 -0.16 14.10 -13.26
N TYR A 105 -1.13 14.94 -12.88
CA TYR A 105 -1.04 16.38 -13.07
C TYR A 105 0.19 16.99 -12.40
N VAL A 106 0.46 16.61 -11.14
CA VAL A 106 1.63 17.09 -10.39
C VAL A 106 2.93 16.62 -11.05
N MET A 107 3.00 15.34 -11.45
CA MET A 107 4.19 14.80 -12.13
C MET A 107 4.47 15.51 -13.45
N THR A 108 3.45 15.72 -14.28
CA THR A 108 3.59 16.45 -15.55
C THR A 108 4.03 17.90 -15.30
N LYS A 109 3.48 18.56 -14.28
CA LYS A 109 3.86 19.93 -13.91
C LYS A 109 5.33 20.03 -13.44
N ILE A 110 5.80 19.08 -12.63
CA ILE A 110 7.19 19.01 -12.19
C ILE A 110 8.12 18.77 -13.38
N TYR A 111 7.76 17.85 -14.26
CA TYR A 111 8.54 17.54 -15.47
C TYR A 111 8.66 18.77 -16.38
N PHE A 112 7.54 19.44 -16.66
CA PHE A 112 7.52 20.64 -17.48
C PHE A 112 8.36 21.78 -16.87
N LYS A 113 8.26 21.99 -15.55
CA LYS A 113 9.07 23.00 -14.86
C LYS A 113 10.58 22.70 -14.95
N ARG A 114 10.98 21.44 -14.76
CA ARG A 114 12.39 21.02 -14.90
C ARG A 114 12.90 21.22 -16.33
N TRP A 115 12.08 20.90 -17.33
CA TRP A 115 12.40 21.12 -18.72
C TRP A 115 12.61 22.61 -19.07
N GLN A 116 11.74 23.49 -18.57
CA GLN A 116 11.91 24.94 -18.74
C GLN A 116 13.19 25.47 -18.08
N GLN A 117 13.56 24.96 -16.91
CA GLN A 117 14.80 25.33 -16.23
C GLN A 117 16.04 24.92 -17.06
N GLN A 118 16.03 23.74 -17.66
CA GLN A 118 17.12 23.28 -18.53
C GLN A 118 17.28 24.16 -19.78
N LEU A 119 16.17 24.57 -20.41
CA LEU A 119 16.19 25.49 -21.55
C LEU A 119 16.77 26.86 -21.17
N ALA A 120 16.38 27.41 -20.01
CA ALA A 120 16.88 28.70 -19.55
C ALA A 120 18.40 28.66 -19.28
N VAL A 121 18.91 27.57 -18.70
CA VAL A 121 20.35 27.39 -18.48
C VAL A 121 21.11 27.24 -19.81
N ASN A 122 20.62 26.43 -20.75
CA ASN A 122 21.29 26.25 -22.04
C ASN A 122 21.36 27.54 -22.87
N ASN A 123 20.33 28.38 -22.83
CA ASN A 123 20.30 29.67 -23.53
C ASN A 123 21.25 30.72 -22.92
N GLN A 124 21.73 30.54 -21.68
CA GLN A 124 22.72 31.42 -21.06
C GLN A 124 24.17 31.05 -21.39
N VAL A 125 24.42 29.80 -21.79
CA VAL A 125 25.77 29.28 -22.06
C VAL A 125 26.18 29.45 -23.54
N VAL A 126 25.21 29.62 -24.44
CA VAL A 126 25.45 29.93 -25.86
C VAL A 126 25.04 31.38 -26.14
N PRO A 127 25.94 32.36 -25.97
CA PRO A 127 25.68 33.70 -26.48
C PRO A 127 25.65 33.63 -28.01
N THR A 128 24.51 34.02 -28.59
CA THR A 128 24.37 34.36 -30.01
C THR A 128 25.25 35.54 -30.38
#